data_AF-A0A420CG47-F1
#
_entry.id   AF-A0A420CG47-F1
#
_cell.length_a   1.000
_cell.length_b   1.000
_cell.length_c   1.000
_cell.angle_alpha   90.00
_cell.angle_beta   90.00
_cell.angle_gamma   90.00
#
_symmetry.space_group_name_H-M   'P 1'
#
loop_
_entity.id
_entity.type
_entity.pdbx_description
1 polymer ?
#
loop_
_entity_poly.entity_id
_entity_poly.type
_entity_poly.pdbx_seq_one_letter_code
_entity_poly.pdbx_strand_id
1 'polypeptide(L)'
;MNSYHINKGIGRTVEFKGLKAQYLFIFSGGLLGILVSLMIMYMAGVNTYLCLILGGVSSGLLIWQTFTLNGKYGEHGLMKLGARKKHPKYIISRKGIYRYLKTNRKRANI
;
A
#
# COMPACT_ATOMS: atom_id res chain seq x y z
N MET A 1 -5.38 -22.28 -38.89
CA MET A 1 -5.65 -21.73 -37.54
C MET A 1 -4.35 -21.14 -37.03
N ASN A 2 -4.24 -19.82 -36.85
CA ASN A 2 -2.99 -19.20 -36.38
C ASN A 2 -2.81 -19.46 -34.88
N SER A 3 -1.70 -20.08 -34.50
CA SER A 3 -1.28 -20.25 -33.11
C SER A 3 -0.55 -18.98 -32.65
N TYR A 4 -1.19 -18.18 -31.80
CA TYR A 4 -0.56 -17.03 -31.17
C TYR A 4 0.08 -17.45 -29.83
N HIS A 5 1.31 -17.02 -29.59
CA HIS A 5 1.99 -17.26 -28.32
C HIS A 5 1.50 -16.24 -27.29
N ILE A 6 0.53 -16.62 -26.46
CA ILE A 6 0.01 -15.75 -25.38
C ILE A 6 1.05 -15.73 -24.25
N ASN A 7 1.65 -14.56 -24.03
CA ASN A 7 2.64 -14.37 -22.98
C ASN A 7 1.93 -14.16 -21.63
N LYS A 8 1.84 -15.22 -20.83
CA LYS A 8 1.21 -15.18 -19.50
C LYS A 8 2.09 -14.36 -18.55
N GLY A 9 1.61 -13.18 -18.12
CA GLY A 9 2.31 -12.34 -17.14
C GLY A 9 2.37 -10.85 -17.47
N ILE A 10 2.01 -10.45 -18.70
CA ILE A 10 1.90 -9.05 -19.09
C ILE A 10 0.79 -8.39 -18.25
N GLY A 11 1.13 -7.31 -17.53
CA GLY A 11 0.21 -6.59 -16.65
C GLY A 11 0.01 -7.20 -15.26
N ARG A 12 0.73 -8.27 -14.91
CA ARG A 12 0.73 -8.77 -13.54
C ARG A 12 1.45 -7.78 -12.64
N THR A 13 0.83 -7.51 -11.51
CA THR A 13 1.38 -6.64 -10.46
C THR A 13 2.66 -7.25 -9.92
N VAL A 14 3.63 -6.42 -9.53
CA VAL A 14 4.90 -6.89 -8.96
C VAL A 14 4.65 -7.59 -7.62
N GLU A 15 4.86 -8.90 -7.60
CA GLU A 15 4.76 -9.75 -6.42
C GLU A 15 6.10 -10.43 -6.16
N PHE A 16 6.59 -10.35 -4.92
CA PHE A 16 7.79 -11.06 -4.48
C PHE A 16 7.37 -12.24 -3.60
N LYS A 17 7.38 -13.46 -4.16
CA LYS A 17 6.96 -14.69 -3.44
C LYS A 17 5.60 -14.54 -2.72
N GLY A 18 4.64 -13.90 -3.37
CA GLY A 18 3.29 -13.67 -2.82
C GLY A 18 3.13 -12.41 -1.96
N LEU A 19 4.21 -11.68 -1.66
CA LEU A 19 4.14 -10.34 -1.09
C LEU A 19 3.88 -9.30 -2.18
N LYS A 20 2.79 -8.55 -2.07
CA LYS A 20 2.54 -7.40 -2.95
C LYS A 20 3.55 -6.29 -2.65
N ALA A 21 3.92 -5.49 -3.66
CA ALA A 21 4.91 -4.42 -3.53
C ALA A 21 4.68 -3.47 -2.34
N GLN A 22 3.43 -3.10 -2.03
CA GLN A 22 3.13 -2.23 -0.88
C GLN A 22 3.61 -2.82 0.46
N TYR A 23 3.36 -4.10 0.71
CA TYR A 23 3.80 -4.75 1.96
C TYR A 23 5.29 -5.07 1.94
N LEU A 24 5.88 -5.27 0.76
CA LEU A 24 7.32 -5.44 0.61
C LEU A 24 8.10 -4.20 1.08
N PHE A 25 7.62 -3.00 0.75
CA PHE A 25 8.25 -1.76 1.25
C PHE A 25 8.14 -1.62 2.76
N ILE A 26 6.99 -1.97 3.34
CA ILE A 26 6.79 -1.95 4.81
C ILE A 26 7.73 -2.97 5.48
N PHE A 27 7.86 -4.15 4.87
CA PHE A 27 8.71 -5.22 5.36
C PHE A 27 10.19 -4.85 5.33
N SER A 28 10.69 -4.38 4.19
CA SER A 28 12.10 -4.02 4.02
C SER A 28 12.48 -2.78 4.85
N GLY A 29 11.65 -1.75 4.84
CA GLY A 29 11.86 -0.55 5.66
C GLY A 29 11.81 -0.87 7.16
N GLY A 30 10.92 -1.78 7.55
CA GLY A 30 10.82 -2.28 8.92
C GLY A 30 12.05 -3.05 9.39
N LEU A 31 12.53 -4.00 8.59
CA LEU A 31 13.77 -4.73 8.88
C LEU A 31 14.98 -3.80 8.97
N LEU A 32 15.08 -2.84 8.05
CA LEU A 32 16.14 -1.83 8.09
C LEU A 32 16.05 -0.99 9.37
N GLY A 33 14.85 -0.57 9.76
CA GLY A 33 14.60 0.16 10.99
C GLY A 33 14.99 -0.63 12.25
N ILE A 34 14.63 -1.91 12.32
CA ILE A 34 15.03 -2.80 13.43
C ILE A 34 16.56 -2.89 13.49
N LEU A 35 17.23 -3.10 12.36
CA LEU A 35 18.68 -3.17 12.30
C LEU A 35 19.33 -1.89 12.84
N VAL A 36 18.89 -0.72 12.36
CA VAL A 36 19.42 0.57 12.82
C VAL A 36 19.14 0.77 14.31
N SER A 37 17.95 0.41 14.78
CA SER A 37 17.58 0.53 16.20
C SER A 37 18.46 -0.35 17.10
N LEU A 38 18.75 -1.59 16.69
CA LEU A 38 19.68 -2.47 17.40
C LEU A 38 21.10 -1.91 17.42
N MET A 39 21.57 -1.33 16.31
CA MET A 39 22.90 -0.68 16.26
C MET A 39 23.00 0.46 17.27
N ILE A 40 21.98 1.33 17.32
CA ILE A 40 21.93 2.44 18.28
C ILE A 40 21.91 1.91 19.72
N MET A 41 21.09 0.90 20.00
CA MET A 41 20.93 0.32 21.33
C MET A 41 22.22 -0.37 21.80
N TYR A 42 22.93 -1.03 20.89
CA TYR A 42 24.25 -1.60 21.14
C TYR A 42 25.31 -0.52 21.44
N MET A 43 25.36 0.55 20.64
CA MET A 43 26.27 1.68 20.89
C MET A 43 25.96 2.40 22.20
N ALA A 44 24.70 2.43 22.64
CA ALA A 44 24.29 2.98 23.93
C ALA A 44 24.70 2.11 25.14
N GLY A 45 25.35 0.96 24.91
CA GLY A 45 25.83 0.08 25.98
C GLY A 45 24.78 -0.86 26.57
N VAL A 46 23.64 -1.05 25.88
CA VAL A 46 22.62 -2.01 26.33
C VAL A 46 23.15 -3.44 26.22
N ASN A 47 22.80 -4.29 27.19
CA ASN A 47 23.20 -5.69 27.22
C ASN A 47 22.88 -6.41 25.90
N THR A 48 23.89 -7.05 25.30
CA THR A 48 23.79 -7.79 24.04
C THR A 48 22.67 -8.82 24.04
N TYR A 49 22.44 -9.52 25.16
CA TYR A 49 21.35 -10.51 25.26
C TYR A 49 19.97 -9.86 25.12
N LEU A 50 19.77 -8.68 25.70
CA LEU A 50 18.53 -7.91 25.54
C LEU A 50 18.36 -7.44 24.09
N CYS A 51 19.45 -7.00 23.47
CA CYS A 51 19.47 -6.59 22.07
C CYS A 51 19.07 -7.75 21.13
N LEU A 52 19.60 -8.95 21.38
CA LEU A 52 19.26 -10.16 20.62
C LEU A 52 17.78 -10.55 20.77
N ILE A 53 17.26 -10.56 21.99
CA ILE A 53 15.86 -10.91 22.26
C ILE A 53 14.94 -9.88 21.60
N LEU A 54 15.19 -8.58 21.80
CA LEU A 54 14.39 -7.52 21.20
C LEU A 54 14.45 -7.55 19.67
N GLY A 55 15.62 -7.81 19.09
CA GLY A 55 15.79 -7.97 17.65
C GLY A 55 15.01 -9.15 17.08
N GLY A 56 15.09 -10.31 17.74
CA GLY A 56 14.36 -11.51 17.35
C GLY A 56 12.84 -11.34 17.45
N VAL A 57 12.36 -10.84 18.58
CA VAL A 57 10.93 -10.63 18.83
C VAL A 57 10.37 -9.56 17.87
N SER A 58 11.04 -8.43 17.71
CA SER A 58 10.60 -7.36 16.80
C SER A 58 10.57 -7.82 15.35
N SER A 59 11.59 -8.55 14.89
CA SER A 59 11.64 -9.10 13.53
C SER A 59 10.53 -10.13 13.30
N GLY A 60 10.31 -11.03 14.27
CA GLY A 60 9.23 -12.02 14.21
C GLY A 60 7.84 -11.38 14.15
N LEU A 61 7.58 -10.38 15.01
CA LEU A 61 6.34 -9.61 14.99
C LEU A 61 6.16 -8.86 13.67
N LEU A 62 7.22 -8.28 13.12
CA LEU A 62 7.17 -7.56 11.85
C LEU A 62 6.84 -8.48 10.67
N ILE A 63 7.47 -9.65 10.59
CA ILE A 63 7.13 -10.68 9.60
C ILE A 63 5.66 -11.07 9.76
N TRP A 64 5.21 -11.40 10.97
CA TRP A 64 3.83 -11.82 11.18
C TRP A 64 2.83 -10.73 10.79
N GLN A 65 3.06 -9.48 11.19
CA GLN A 65 2.19 -8.35 10.81
C GLN A 65 2.18 -8.09 9.31
N THR A 66 3.33 -8.10 8.64
CA THR A 66 3.39 -7.83 7.19
C THR A 66 2.67 -8.90 6.38
N PHE A 67 2.84 -10.19 6.71
CA PHE A 67 2.16 -11.28 6.03
C PHE A 67 0.65 -11.33 6.31
N THR A 68 0.23 -11.07 7.55
CA THR A 68 -1.21 -11.00 7.88
C THR A 68 -1.91 -9.84 7.17
N LEU A 69 -1.26 -8.67 7.09
CA LEU A 69 -1.78 -7.52 6.33
C LEU A 69 -1.84 -7.81 4.83
N ASN A 70 -0.80 -8.46 4.27
CA ASN A 70 -0.73 -8.84 2.86
C ASN A 70 -1.91 -9.74 2.46
N GLY A 71 -2.21 -10.77 3.28
CA GLY A 71 -3.35 -11.65 3.05
C GLY A 71 -4.71 -10.98 3.28
N LYS A 72 -4.83 -10.13 4.31
CA LYS A 72 -6.12 -9.52 4.70
C LYS A 72 -6.59 -8.43 3.72
N TYR A 73 -5.68 -7.59 3.25
CA TYR A 73 -6.04 -6.38 2.50
C TYR A 73 -5.65 -6.46 1.02
N GLY A 74 -4.75 -7.36 0.63
CA GLY A 74 -4.27 -7.47 -0.75
C GLY A 74 -3.64 -6.15 -1.25
N GLU A 75 -3.47 -6.01 -2.55
CA GLU A 75 -2.65 -4.94 -3.12
C GLU A 75 -3.16 -3.52 -2.88
N HIS A 76 -4.48 -3.32 -3.01
CA HIS A 76 -5.08 -1.98 -2.89
C HIS A 76 -5.84 -1.76 -1.58
N GLY A 77 -5.91 -2.75 -0.68
CA GLY A 77 -6.75 -2.65 0.51
C GLY A 77 -6.28 -1.58 1.48
N LEU A 78 -4.97 -1.43 1.69
CA LEU A 78 -4.42 -0.35 2.51
C LEU A 78 -4.70 1.04 1.89
N MET A 79 -4.60 1.16 0.56
CA MET A 79 -4.93 2.41 -0.14
C MET A 79 -6.42 2.75 -0.01
N LYS A 80 -7.31 1.75 -0.15
CA LYS A 80 -8.76 1.92 0.08
C LYS A 80 -9.08 2.31 1.52
N LEU A 81 -8.38 1.73 2.50
CA LEU A 81 -8.54 2.09 3.90
C LEU A 81 -8.12 3.55 4.17
N GLY A 82 -7.01 3.99 3.56
CA GLY A 82 -6.56 5.37 3.61
C GLY A 82 -7.53 6.34 2.93
N ALA A 83 -8.07 5.97 1.77
CA ALA A 83 -9.07 6.76 1.07
C ALA A 83 -10.36 6.90 1.88
N ARG A 84 -10.83 5.83 2.52
CA ARG A 84 -12.03 5.84 3.38
C ARG A 84 -11.93 6.88 4.50
N LYS A 85 -10.75 7.07 5.09
CA LYS A 85 -10.50 8.07 6.14
C LYS A 85 -10.56 9.52 5.63
N LYS A 86 -10.33 9.73 4.33
CA LYS A 86 -10.31 11.05 3.69
C LYS A 86 -11.65 11.44 3.06
N HIS A 87 -12.68 10.60 3.15
CA HIS A 87 -13.99 10.95 2.59
C HIS A 87 -14.62 12.15 3.33
N PRO A 88 -15.06 13.19 2.59
CA PRO A 88 -15.78 14.30 3.19
C PRO A 88 -17.15 13.83 3.72
N LYS A 89 -17.55 14.31 4.90
CA LYS A 89 -18.89 14.02 5.45
C LYS A 89 -20.02 14.59 4.59
N TYR A 90 -19.76 15.71 3.92
CA TYR A 90 -20.74 16.41 3.09
C TYR A 90 -20.08 16.91 1.81
N ILE A 91 -20.76 16.74 0.67
CA ILE A 91 -20.37 17.34 -0.60
C ILE A 91 -21.25 18.59 -0.77
N ILE A 92 -20.66 19.77 -0.61
CA ILE A 92 -21.36 21.04 -0.81
C ILE A 92 -21.06 21.54 -2.22
N SER A 93 -22.06 21.55 -3.10
CA SER A 93 -21.97 22.26 -4.38
C SER A 93 -22.55 23.66 -4.21
N ARG A 94 -21.70 24.69 -4.32
CA ARG A 94 -22.15 26.10 -4.36
C ARG A 94 -22.64 26.53 -5.75
N LYS A 95 -22.58 25.65 -6.75
CA LYS A 95 -23.00 25.93 -8.12
C LYS A 95 -24.42 25.43 -8.32
N GLY A 96 -25.29 26.30 -8.84
CA GLY A 96 -26.69 25.94 -9.13
C GLY A 96 -26.80 24.81 -10.15
N ILE A 97 -27.76 23.90 -9.94
CA ILE A 97 -28.00 22.69 -10.74
C ILE A 97 -28.14 22.99 -12.24
N TYR A 98 -28.73 24.14 -12.60
CA TYR A 98 -28.91 24.57 -13.99
C TYR A 98 -27.61 24.67 -14.80
N ARG A 99 -26.46 24.89 -14.14
CA ARG A 99 -25.15 24.98 -14.82
C ARG A 99 -24.64 23.60 -15.26
N TYR A 100 -25.08 22.54 -14.60
CA TYR A 100 -24.80 21.15 -14.98
C TYR A 100 -25.78 20.65 -16.05
N LEU A 101 -26.98 21.23 -16.11
CA LEU A 101 -28.00 20.94 -17.12
C LEU A 101 -27.79 21.69 -18.45
N LYS A 102 -26.58 22.23 -18.73
CA LYS A 102 -26.32 22.93 -19.99
C LYS A 102 -26.40 21.94 -21.15
N THR A 103 -27.60 21.82 -21.73
CA THR A 103 -27.84 21.03 -22.93
C THR A 103 -27.02 21.63 -24.07
N ASN A 104 -26.22 20.79 -24.72
CA ASN A 104 -25.41 21.17 -25.86
C ASN A 104 -26.35 21.25 -27.07
N ARG A 105 -27.17 22.31 -27.16
CA ARG A 105 -27.95 22.60 -28.37
C ARG A 105 -26.94 22.96 -29.46
N LYS A 106 -26.58 21.98 -30.30
CA LYS A 106 -25.92 22.24 -31.58
C LYS A 106 -26.78 23.25 -32.33
N ARG A 107 -26.22 24.42 -32.64
CA ARG A 107 -26.85 25.38 -33.54
C ARG A 107 -26.96 24.70 -34.90
N ALA A 108 -28.20 24.44 -35.34
CA ALA A 108 -28.46 24.18 -36.75
C ALA A 108 -28.23 25.51 -37.48
N ASN A 109 -27.20 25.56 -38.33
CA ASN A 109 -27.00 26.67 -39.25
C ASN A 109 -28.11 26.57 -40.30
N ILE A 110 -28.89 27.65 -40.44
CA ILE A 110 -29.82 27.90 -41.54
C ILE A 110 -29.04 28.72 -42.57
#